data_AF-A0A942LAT9-F1
#
_entry.id   AF-A0A942LAT9-F1
#
_cell.length_a   1.000
_cell.length_b   1.000
_cell.length_c   1.000
_cell.angle_alpha   90.00
_cell.angle_beta   90.00
_cell.angle_gamma   90.00
#
_symmetry.space_group_name_H-M   'P 1'
#
loop_
_entity.id
_entity.type
_entity.pdbx_description
1 polymer ?
#
loop_
_entity_poly.entity_id
_entity_poly.type
_entity_poly.pdbx_seq_one_letter_code
_entity_poly.pdbx_strand_id
1 'polypeptide(L)'
;MTQKNLLKQIQIAKKNKQKLLAVLLDPDKTSLDNLPAVIHNINHSTVDFIFVGGSLLFTNVLDEFISIIKKNSLLPVLLFPG
;
A
#
# COMPACT_ATOMS: atom_id res chain seq x y z
N MET A 1 7.34 -17.45 -5.39
CA MET A 1 7.55 -16.16 -4.70
C MET A 1 7.19 -16.34 -3.24
N THR A 2 8.17 -16.30 -2.35
CA THR A 2 7.97 -16.60 -0.92
C THR A 2 7.04 -15.55 -0.31
N GLN A 3 5.88 -15.99 0.20
CA GLN A 3 4.95 -15.13 0.90
C GLN A 3 5.66 -14.61 2.15
N LYS A 4 6.24 -13.42 2.04
CA LYS A 4 6.91 -12.71 3.12
C LYS A 4 5.82 -12.40 4.15
N ASN A 5 5.83 -13.10 5.28
CA ASN A 5 4.87 -12.86 6.36
C ASN A 5 5.10 -11.45 6.91
N LEU A 6 4.25 -10.51 6.51
CA LEU A 6 4.36 -9.10 6.87
C LEU A 6 4.26 -8.89 8.38
N LEU A 7 3.38 -9.62 9.06
CA LEU A 7 3.26 -9.56 10.52
C LEU A 7 4.62 -9.86 11.18
N LYS A 8 5.33 -10.88 10.68
CA LYS A 8 6.68 -11.21 11.13
C LYS A 8 7.68 -10.08 10.87
N GLN A 9 7.59 -9.38 9.74
CA GLN A 9 8.46 -8.22 9.46
C GLN A 9 8.22 -7.09 10.44
N ILE A 10 6.96 -6.74 10.71
CA ILE A 10 6.59 -5.69 11.67
C ILE A 10 7.07 -6.06 13.08
N GLN A 11 6.92 -7.32 13.49
CA GLN A 11 7.41 -7.82 14.77
C GLN A 11 8.94 -7.73 14.89
N ILE A 12 9.68 -8.10 13.83
CA ILE A 12 11.14 -8.00 13.79
C ILE A 12 11.58 -6.54 13.86
N ALA A 13 10.97 -5.64 13.08
CA ALA A 13 11.29 -4.22 13.09
C ALA A 13 11.03 -3.61 14.49
N LYS A 14 9.90 -3.96 15.12
CA LYS A 14 9.59 -3.56 16.51
C LYS A 14 10.68 -4.02 17.48
N LYS A 15 11.09 -5.29 17.42
CA LYS A 15 12.15 -5.85 18.26
C LYS A 15 13.48 -5.11 18.05
N ASN A 16 13.79 -4.76 16.82
CA ASN A 16 15.01 -4.05 16.43
C ASN A 16 14.92 -2.52 16.61
N LYS A 17 13.80 -1.98 17.12
CA LYS A 17 13.51 -0.54 17.22
C LYS A 17 13.62 0.20 15.87
N GLN A 18 13.44 -0.52 14.76
CA GLN A 18 13.40 0.05 13.43
C GLN A 18 12.02 0.67 13.21
N LYS A 19 12.01 1.93 12.78
CA LYS A 19 10.78 2.63 12.41
C LYS A 19 10.37 2.18 11.02
N LEU A 20 9.07 1.98 10.84
CA LEU A 20 8.47 1.65 9.56
C LEU A 20 7.49 2.76 9.19
N LEU A 21 7.36 3.04 7.90
CA LEU A 21 6.47 4.05 7.35
C LEU A 21 5.52 3.40 6.32
N ALA A 22 4.24 3.70 6.45
CA ALA A 22 3.23 3.29 5.48
C ALA A 22 2.55 4.53 4.88
N VAL A 23 2.23 4.47 3.58
CA VAL A 23 1.39 5.47 2.92
C VAL A 23 -0.02 4.90 2.77
N LEU A 24 -1.02 5.64 3.23
CA LEU A 24 -2.43 5.30 3.04
C LEU A 24 -2.94 5.96 1.75
N LEU A 25 -3.37 5.13 0.81
CA LEU A 25 -4.04 5.53 -0.42
C LEU A 25 -5.54 5.32 -0.28
N ASP A 26 -6.26 6.43 -0.33
CA ASP A 26 -7.72 6.47 -0.28
C ASP A 26 -8.26 6.50 -1.72
N PRO A 27 -9.07 5.50 -2.15
CA PRO A 27 -9.60 5.42 -3.51
C PRO A 27 -10.56 6.56 -3.84
N ASP A 28 -11.21 7.18 -2.85
CA ASP A 28 -12.12 8.32 -3.10
C ASP A 28 -11.37 9.63 -3.30
N LYS A 29 -10.13 9.73 -2.76
CA LYS A 29 -9.29 10.94 -2.84
C LYS A 29 -8.22 10.87 -3.92
N THR A 30 -8.00 9.71 -4.52
CA THR A 30 -6.91 9.47 -5.48
C THR A 30 -7.47 9.03 -6.82
N SER A 31 -7.34 9.88 -7.85
CA SER A 31 -7.76 9.53 -9.21
C SER A 31 -6.91 8.40 -9.80
N LEU A 32 -7.54 7.46 -10.51
CA LEU A 32 -6.87 6.34 -11.19
C LEU A 32 -5.78 6.80 -12.18
N ASP A 33 -5.98 7.94 -12.86
CA ASP A 33 -5.03 8.47 -13.85
C ASP A 33 -3.70 8.92 -13.23
N ASN A 34 -3.74 9.48 -12.02
CA ASN A 34 -2.55 9.96 -11.29
C ASN A 34 -1.88 8.85 -10.46
N LEU A 35 -2.58 7.74 -10.24
CA LEU A 35 -2.13 6.65 -9.38
C LEU A 35 -0.77 6.05 -9.81
N PRO A 36 -0.48 5.82 -11.11
CA PRO A 36 0.85 5.36 -11.53
C PRO A 36 1.99 6.31 -11.15
N ALA A 37 1.78 7.63 -11.27
CA ALA A 37 2.78 8.63 -10.90
C ALA A 37 2.99 8.66 -9.37
N VAL A 38 1.92 8.54 -8.60
CA VAL A 38 2.00 8.43 -7.13
C VAL A 38 2.78 7.19 -6.72
N ILE A 39 2.50 6.03 -7.33
CA ILE A 39 3.20 4.77 -7.04
C ILE A 39 4.67 4.85 -7.44
N HIS A 40 4.99 5.49 -8.58
CA HIS A 40 6.37 5.75 -8.97
C HIS A 40 7.13 6.51 -7.87
N ASN A 41 6.55 7.60 -7.34
CA ASN A 41 7.16 8.35 -6.24
C ASN A 41 7.31 7.51 -4.97
N ILE A 42 6.33 6.68 -4.65
CA ILE A 42 6.38 5.77 -3.49
C ILE A 42 7.51 4.76 -3.64
N ASN A 43 7.68 4.15 -4.82
CA ASN A 43 8.76 3.19 -5.08
C ASN A 43 10.16 3.80 -4.92
N HIS A 44 10.31 5.11 -5.14
CA HIS A 44 11.56 5.85 -4.97
C HIS A 44 11.71 6.52 -3.59
N SER A 45 10.79 6.24 -2.67
CA SER A 45 10.79 6.80 -1.31
C SER A 45 11.27 5.79 -0.26
N THR A 46 11.34 6.23 1.00
CA THR A 46 11.69 5.37 2.16
C THR A 46 10.49 4.66 2.78
N VAL A 47 9.39 4.51 2.03
CA VAL A 47 8.15 3.89 2.50
C VAL A 47 8.29 2.38 2.47
N ASP A 48 7.83 1.72 3.53
CA ASP A 48 7.89 0.26 3.66
C ASP A 48 6.63 -0.42 3.11
N PHE A 49 5.47 0.22 3.25
CA PHE A 49 4.17 -0.37 2.90
C PHE A 49 3.21 0.63 2.24
N ILE A 50 2.32 0.09 1.41
CA ILE A 50 1.16 0.81 0.89
C ILE A 50 -0.09 0.24 1.56
N PHE A 51 -0.86 1.10 2.20
CA PHE A 51 -2.19 0.78 2.73
C PHE A 51 -3.24 1.32 1.77
N VAL A 52 -4.33 0.60 1.57
CA VAL A 52 -5.43 0.95 0.68
C VAL A 52 -6.74 0.92 1.49
N GLY A 53 -7.44 2.05 1.54
CA GLY A 53 -8.70 2.17 2.27
C GLY A 53 -8.90 3.57 2.87
N GLY A 54 -9.69 3.67 3.93
CA GLY A 54 -10.00 4.95 4.59
C GLY A 54 -11.30 5.62 4.11
N SER A 55 -12.09 4.95 3.27
CA SER A 55 -13.38 5.44 2.79
C SER A 55 -14.40 4.31 2.54
N LEU A 56 -15.64 4.67 2.17
CA LEU A 56 -16.70 3.71 1.82
C LEU A 56 -16.33 3.01 0.50
N LEU A 57 -15.87 1.76 0.63
CA LEU A 57 -15.36 1.00 -0.50
C LEU A 57 -16.50 0.52 -1.41
N PHE A 58 -16.64 1.14 -2.59
CA PHE A 58 -17.40 0.54 -3.70
C PHE A 58 -16.54 -0.56 -4.35
N THR A 59 -17.04 -1.81 -4.33
CA THR A 59 -16.28 -3.03 -4.68
C THR A 59 -15.59 -2.93 -6.04
N ASN A 60 -16.26 -2.40 -7.07
CA ASN A 60 -15.73 -2.41 -8.43
C ASN A 60 -14.55 -1.44 -8.62
N VAL A 61 -14.61 -0.26 -7.98
CA VAL A 61 -13.54 0.75 -8.07
C VAL A 61 -12.32 0.30 -7.26
N LEU A 62 -12.55 -0.36 -6.13
CA LEU A 62 -11.49 -0.88 -5.28
C LEU A 62 -10.62 -1.93 -5.98
N ASP A 63 -11.23 -2.88 -6.70
CA ASP A 63 -10.50 -3.93 -7.39
C ASP A 63 -9.57 -3.37 -8.48
N GLU A 64 -10.07 -2.42 -9.27
CA GLU A 64 -9.27 -1.71 -10.28
C GLU A 64 -8.14 -0.92 -9.63
N PHE A 65 -8.43 -0.17 -8.57
CA PHE A 65 -7.46 0.61 -7.83
C PHE A 65 -6.32 -0.27 -7.29
N ILE A 66 -6.65 -1.39 -6.63
CA ILE A 66 -5.66 -2.34 -6.11
C ILE A 66 -4.86 -3.00 -7.25
N SER A 67 -5.52 -3.33 -8.36
CA SER A 67 -4.86 -3.91 -9.54
C SER A 67 -3.78 -2.97 -10.08
N ILE A 68 -4.09 -1.68 -10.24
CA ILE A 68 -3.12 -0.67 -10.68
C ILE A 68 -1.98 -0.54 -9.66
N ILE A 69 -2.27 -0.51 -8.35
CA ILE A 69 -1.23 -0.47 -7.32
C ILE A 69 -0.30 -1.66 -7.42
N LYS A 70 -0.84 -2.89 -7.42
CA LYS A 70 -0.03 -4.11 -7.46
C LYS A 70 0.77 -4.24 -8.74
N LYS A 71 0.26 -3.74 -9.87
CA LYS A 71 0.98 -3.77 -11.15
C LYS A 71 2.19 -2.85 -11.17
N ASN A 72 2.13 -1.71 -10.46
CA ASN A 72 3.18 -0.69 -10.51
C ASN A 72 4.05 -0.62 -9.23
N SER A 73 3.61 -1.23 -8.12
CA SER A 73 4.30 -1.16 -6.82
C SER A 73 5.31 -2.28 -6.65
N LEU A 74 6.46 -1.94 -6.06
CA LEU A 74 7.45 -2.91 -5.57
C LEU A 74 7.23 -3.26 -4.07
N LEU A 75 6.36 -2.52 -3.40
CA LEU A 75 6.10 -2.63 -1.96
C LEU A 75 4.87 -3.51 -1.65
N PRO A 76 4.81 -4.12 -0.45
CA PRO A 76 3.62 -4.82 0.03
C PRO A 76 2.41 -3.87 0.10
N VAL A 77 1.28 -4.34 -0.42
CA VAL A 77 -0.01 -3.64 -0.40
C VAL A 77 -0.93 -4.31 0.62
N LEU A 78 -1.50 -3.53 1.53
CA LEU A 78 -2.44 -3.98 2.56
C LEU A 78 -3.77 -3.27 2.42
N LEU A 79 -4.85 -4.02 2.61
CA LEU A 79 -6.15 -3.42 2.86
C LEU A 79 -6.19 -2.86 4.27
N PHE A 80 -6.66 -1.62 4.40
CA PHE A 80 -6.96 -0.96 5.66
C PHE A 80 -8.47 -0.70 5.70
N PRO A 81 -9.27 -1.72 6.09
CA PRO A 81 -10.72 -1.58 6.14
C PRO A 81 -11.13 -0.62 7.27
N GLY A 82 -12.20 0.15 7.02
CA GLY A 82 -12.88 0.98 8.01
C GLY A 82 -13.90 0.20 8.82
#